data_AF-A0A7X6JCK4-F1
#
_entry.id   AF-A0A7X6JCK4-F1
#
_cell.length_a   1.000
_cell.length_b   1.000
_cell.length_c   1.000
_cell.angle_alpha   90.00
_cell.angle_beta   90.00
_cell.angle_gamma   90.00
#
_symmetry.space_group_name_H-M   'P 1'
#
loop_
_entity.id
_entity.type
_entity.pdbx_description
1 polymer ?
#
loop_
_entity_poly.entity_id
_entity_poly.type
_entity_poly.pdbx_seq_one_letter_code
_entity_poly.pdbx_strand_id
1 'polypeptide(L)'
;MNKPVVLFQQPAPAKDKPEPAKAAGKPRRRAYLSLARASVIVAGTGLAIVIPLGWGSWVAGMTNQTTDNAYLRADTTPVSAEVSGRILRLLVEDYQHVKIGQLLMQIDPTQYQAQEVDQAKAA
;
A
#
# COMPACT_ATOMS: atom_id res chain seq x y z
N MET A 1 -69.81 -0.02 -98.29
CA MET A 1 -68.69 -0.45 -99.16
C MET A 1 -67.42 0.14 -98.59
N ASN A 2 -66.57 -0.77 -98.11
CA ASN A 2 -65.31 -0.54 -97.41
C ASN A 2 -64.22 -0.12 -98.42
N LYS A 3 -63.40 0.87 -98.06
CA LYS A 3 -61.98 0.87 -98.43
C LYS A 3 -61.17 1.39 -97.22
N PRO A 4 -60.18 0.61 -96.73
CA PRO A 4 -59.32 0.98 -95.62
C PRO A 4 -58.03 1.63 -96.12
N VAL A 5 -57.43 2.51 -95.33
CA VAL A 5 -55.98 2.68 -95.31
C VAL A 5 -55.58 2.93 -93.85
N VAL A 6 -54.88 1.96 -93.29
CA VAL A 6 -54.10 2.05 -92.06
C VAL A 6 -52.66 2.28 -92.50
N LEU A 7 -51.92 3.21 -91.89
CA LEU A 7 -50.47 3.13 -91.83
C LEU A 7 -49.93 3.99 -90.67
N PHE A 8 -49.66 3.28 -89.57
CA PHE A 8 -48.62 3.47 -88.57
C PHE A 8 -47.77 4.75 -88.61
N GLN A 9 -47.71 5.44 -87.46
CA GLN A 9 -46.41 5.85 -86.92
C GLN A 9 -46.47 6.10 -85.41
N GLN A 10 -45.82 5.22 -84.65
CA GLN A 10 -45.27 5.55 -83.33
C GLN A 10 -43.84 5.01 -83.27
N PRO A 11 -42.87 5.88 -82.93
CA PRO A 11 -42.03 5.69 -81.74
C PRO A 11 -41.80 7.04 -81.01
N ALA A 12 -41.99 7.17 -79.68
CA ALA A 12 -41.08 6.82 -78.57
C ALA A 12 -39.72 7.57 -78.61
N PRO A 13 -38.99 7.77 -77.49
CA PRO A 13 -39.35 8.01 -76.08
C PRO A 13 -38.42 9.06 -75.40
N ALA A 14 -38.47 9.12 -74.06
CA ALA A 14 -37.33 9.39 -73.14
C ALA A 14 -37.28 10.75 -72.42
N LYS A 15 -37.40 10.70 -71.09
CA LYS A 15 -36.30 10.77 -70.09
C LYS A 15 -36.92 10.98 -68.69
N ASP A 16 -36.71 10.04 -67.76
CA ASP A 16 -35.66 10.10 -66.71
C ASP A 16 -35.71 11.42 -65.91
N LYS A 17 -35.82 11.53 -64.59
CA LYS A 17 -35.90 10.64 -63.42
C LYS A 17 -36.12 11.62 -62.20
N PRO A 18 -35.98 11.27 -60.91
CA PRO A 18 -36.91 11.61 -59.83
C PRO A 18 -36.42 12.75 -58.90
N GLU A 19 -37.29 13.32 -58.05
CA GLU A 19 -36.80 14.05 -56.88
C GLU A 19 -37.72 13.89 -55.65
N PRO A 20 -37.24 13.26 -54.55
CA PRO A 20 -37.97 13.15 -53.30
C PRO A 20 -37.72 14.39 -52.42
N ALA A 21 -38.80 15.01 -51.94
CA ALA A 21 -38.73 16.15 -51.03
C ALA A 21 -38.17 15.75 -49.64
N LYS A 22 -37.10 16.44 -49.24
CA LYS A 22 -36.31 16.29 -48.01
C LYS A 22 -37.14 16.31 -46.71
N ALA A 23 -36.95 15.28 -45.88
CA ALA A 23 -37.34 15.29 -44.47
C ALA A 23 -36.43 16.23 -43.65
N ALA A 24 -37.02 17.23 -42.99
CA ALA A 24 -36.35 18.14 -42.07
C ALA A 24 -36.04 17.44 -40.73
N GLY A 25 -34.83 16.90 -40.57
CA GLY A 25 -34.36 16.27 -39.33
C GLY A 25 -33.15 16.98 -38.74
N LYS A 26 -33.34 17.85 -37.75
CA LYS A 26 -32.27 18.32 -36.85
C LYS A 26 -32.85 18.85 -35.53
N PRO A 27 -32.74 18.07 -34.44
CA PRO A 27 -31.94 18.55 -33.30
C PRO A 27 -31.09 17.47 -32.59
N ARG A 28 -31.07 16.22 -33.07
CA ARG A 28 -30.49 15.07 -32.33
C ARG A 28 -28.97 15.17 -32.07
N ARG A 29 -28.20 15.76 -33.01
CA ARG A 29 -26.73 15.88 -32.90
C ARG A 29 -26.30 16.83 -31.76
N ARG A 30 -27.05 17.92 -31.52
CA ARG A 30 -26.76 18.86 -30.42
C ARG A 30 -27.03 18.23 -29.06
N ALA A 31 -28.10 17.43 -28.95
CA ALA A 31 -28.42 16.68 -27.74
C ALA A 31 -27.33 15.64 -27.41
N TYR A 32 -26.84 14.87 -28.40
CA TYR A 32 -25.72 13.95 -28.18
C TYR A 32 -24.43 14.66 -27.75
N LEU A 33 -24.12 15.81 -28.34
CA LEU A 33 -22.96 16.62 -27.95
C LEU A 33 -23.08 17.18 -26.53
N SER A 34 -24.28 17.59 -26.09
CA SER A 34 -24.50 18.03 -24.71
C SER A 34 -24.45 16.87 -23.72
N LEU A 35 -24.97 15.70 -24.08
CA LEU A 35 -24.85 14.47 -23.28
C LEU A 35 -23.39 14.02 -23.15
N ALA A 36 -22.62 14.05 -24.23
CA ALA A 36 -21.18 13.72 -24.20
C ALA A 36 -20.37 14.74 -23.38
N ARG A 37 -20.72 16.03 -23.43
CA ARG A 37 -20.09 17.05 -22.57
C ARG A 37 -20.46 16.85 -21.11
N ALA A 38 -21.73 16.57 -20.82
CA ALA A 38 -22.19 16.28 -19.47
C ALA A 38 -21.52 15.02 -18.91
N SER A 39 -21.36 13.96 -19.70
CA SER A 39 -20.67 12.75 -19.25
C SER A 39 -19.18 12.99 -18.97
N VAL A 40 -18.50 13.80 -19.80
CA VAL A 40 -17.10 14.19 -19.54
C VAL A 40 -16.98 15.05 -18.27
N ILE A 41 -17.91 15.97 -18.03
CA ILE A 41 -17.92 16.78 -16.80
C ILE A 41 -18.16 15.89 -15.59
N VAL A 42 -19.16 15.02 -15.62
CA VAL A 42 -19.45 14.09 -14.51
C VAL A 42 -18.27 13.15 -14.25
N ALA A 43 -17.64 12.61 -15.30
CA ALA A 43 -16.46 11.77 -15.15
C ALA A 43 -15.27 12.55 -14.58
N GLY A 44 -15.04 13.78 -15.05
CA GLY A 44 -13.98 14.67 -14.57
C GLY A 44 -14.17 15.06 -13.10
N THR A 45 -15.40 15.43 -12.71
CA THR A 45 -15.74 15.74 -11.32
C THR A 45 -15.63 14.52 -10.42
N GLY A 46 -16.07 13.34 -10.89
CA GLY A 46 -15.91 12.09 -10.16
C GLY A 46 -14.44 11.75 -9.88
N LEU A 47 -13.58 11.85 -10.89
CA LEU A 47 -12.14 11.67 -10.73
C LEU A 47 -11.53 12.71 -9.79
N ALA A 48 -11.92 13.98 -9.91
CA ALA A 48 -11.44 15.06 -9.05
C ALA A 48 -11.80 14.87 -7.56
N ILE A 49 -12.85 14.09 -7.26
CA ILE A 49 -13.25 13.76 -5.88
C ILE A 49 -12.56 12.48 -5.40
N VAL A 50 -12.53 11.42 -6.23
CA VAL A 50 -12.00 10.11 -5.82
C VAL A 50 -10.48 10.14 -5.61
N ILE A 51 -9.74 10.85 -6.46
CA ILE A 51 -8.28 10.92 -6.40
C ILE A 51 -7.79 11.49 -5.05
N PRO A 52 -8.21 12.67 -4.58
CA PRO A 52 -7.72 13.21 -3.31
C PRO A 52 -8.17 12.39 -2.08
N LEU A 53 -9.32 11.73 -2.13
CA LEU A 53 -9.79 10.86 -1.04
C LEU A 53 -8.94 9.58 -0.89
N GLY A 54 -8.48 8.99 -2.00
CA GLY A 54 -7.63 7.80 -1.99
C GLY A 54 -6.13 8.09 -1.85
N TRP A 55 -5.70 9.32 -2.19
CA TRP A 55 -4.29 9.69 -2.23
C TRP A 55 -3.61 9.59 -0.86
N GLY A 56 -4.25 10.11 0.19
CA GLY A 56 -3.69 10.11 1.55
C GLY A 56 -3.44 8.70 2.09
N SER A 57 -4.42 7.79 1.92
CA SER A 57 -4.28 6.39 2.32
C SER A 57 -3.21 5.63 1.53
N TRP A 58 -3.09 5.91 0.23
CA TRP A 58 -2.10 5.27 -0.64
C TRP A 58 -0.68 5.70 -0.27
N VAL A 59 -0.47 6.99 -0.01
CA VAL A 59 0.82 7.54 0.43
C VAL A 59 1.19 7.09 1.84
N ALA A 60 0.24 7.08 2.78
CA ALA A 60 0.49 6.63 4.15
C ALA A 60 0.86 5.15 4.25
N GLY A 61 0.36 4.30 3.35
CA GLY A 61 0.72 2.88 3.29
C GLY A 61 2.17 2.61 2.88
N MET A 62 2.83 3.55 2.18
CA MET A 62 4.19 3.37 1.66
C MET A 62 5.29 3.59 2.71
N THR A 63 4.98 4.18 3.86
CA THR A 63 5.99 4.50 4.89
C THR A 63 6.23 3.36 5.88
N ASN A 64 5.39 2.33 5.90
CA ASN A 64 5.56 1.20 6.80
C ASN A 64 6.50 0.15 6.21
N GLN A 65 7.79 0.28 6.52
CA GLN A 65 8.78 -0.76 6.25
C GLN A 65 8.73 -1.80 7.38
N THR A 66 8.32 -3.02 7.05
CA THR A 66 8.34 -4.16 7.98
C THR A 66 9.56 -5.01 7.66
N THR A 67 10.40 -5.28 8.66
CA THR A 67 11.56 -6.16 8.53
C THR A 67 11.52 -7.15 9.68
N ASP A 68 11.72 -8.43 9.37
CA ASP A 68 11.86 -9.48 10.38
C ASP A 68 13.29 -9.49 10.97
N ASN A 69 14.22 -8.79 10.32
CA ASN A 69 15.62 -8.71 10.72
C ASN A 69 15.89 -7.38 11.43
N ALA A 70 15.55 -7.33 12.72
CA ALA A 70 15.89 -6.22 13.61
C ALA A 70 16.84 -6.72 14.71
N TYR A 71 18.06 -6.19 14.74
CA TYR A 71 19.04 -6.50 15.78
C TYR A 71 19.23 -5.29 16.70
N LEU A 72 19.21 -5.52 18.02
CA LEU A 72 19.52 -4.49 19.00
C LEU A 72 21.01 -4.48 19.29
N ARG A 73 21.63 -3.30 19.20
CA ARG A 73 23.01 -3.08 19.63
C ARG A 73 22.97 -2.35 20.96
N ALA A 74 23.50 -2.98 22.00
CA ALA A 74 23.61 -2.42 23.33
C ALA A 74 25.04 -2.55 23.83
N ASP A 75 25.52 -1.52 24.53
CA ASP A 75 26.80 -1.59 25.22
C ASP A 75 26.66 -2.50 26.44
N THR A 76 27.51 -3.52 26.52
CA THR A 76 27.50 -4.49 27.63
C THR A 76 28.76 -4.30 28.45
N THR A 77 28.60 -4.09 29.76
CA THR A 77 29.72 -4.02 30.70
C THR A 77 29.75 -5.32 31.51
N PRO A 78 30.87 -6.08 31.49
CA PRO A 78 30.98 -7.27 32.31
C PRO A 78 31.03 -6.88 33.79
N VAL A 79 30.31 -7.62 34.63
CA VAL A 79 30.32 -7.46 36.09
C VAL A 79 30.96 -8.71 36.68
N SER A 80 31.98 -8.54 37.51
CA SER A 80 32.70 -9.63 38.18
C SER A 80 32.81 -9.37 39.67
N ALA A 81 32.90 -10.44 40.46
CA ALA A 81 33.29 -10.33 41.85
C ALA A 81 34.76 -9.93 41.98
N GLU A 82 35.08 -9.18 43.03
CA GLU A 82 36.45 -8.78 43.36
C GLU A 82 37.31 -9.97 43.82
N VAL A 83 36.68 -10.97 44.42
CA VAL A 83 37.33 -12.16 44.97
C VAL A 83 36.90 -13.40 44.19
N SER A 84 37.87 -14.29 43.93
CA SER A 84 37.60 -15.59 43.33
C SER A 84 37.07 -16.58 44.38
N GLY A 85 36.01 -17.31 44.05
CA GLY A 85 35.44 -18.30 44.95
C GLY A 85 34.34 -19.13 44.30
N ARG A 86 33.90 -20.18 45.01
CA ARG A 86 32.82 -21.05 44.54
C ARG A 86 31.48 -20.32 44.62
N ILE A 87 30.67 -20.41 43.57
CA ILE A 87 29.30 -19.85 43.56
C ILE A 87 28.40 -20.76 44.41
N LEU A 88 27.74 -20.22 45.43
CA LEU A 88 26.73 -20.92 46.23
C LEU A 88 25.35 -20.83 45.59
N ARG A 89 24.98 -19.65 45.09
CA ARG A 89 23.65 -19.37 44.52
C ARG A 89 23.75 -18.34 43.42
N LEU A 90 22.98 -18.57 42.35
CA LEU A 90 22.68 -17.59 41.31
C LEU A 90 21.21 -17.17 41.47
N LEU A 91 20.97 -15.87 41.64
CA LEU A 91 19.67 -15.30 41.99
C LEU A 91 19.05 -14.52 40.82
N VAL A 92 19.60 -14.71 39.62
CA VAL A 92 19.23 -13.99 38.41
C VAL A 92 19.06 -14.95 37.24
N GLU A 93 18.10 -14.66 36.38
CA GLU A 93 17.84 -15.36 35.13
C GLU A 93 18.27 -14.53 33.92
N ASP A 94 18.38 -15.18 32.76
CA ASP A 94 18.76 -14.51 31.51
C ASP A 94 17.77 -13.40 31.17
N TYR A 95 18.31 -12.24 30.77
CA TYR A 95 17.55 -11.04 30.41
C TYR A 95 16.67 -10.45 31.53
N GLN A 96 16.85 -10.88 32.78
CA GLN A 96 16.11 -10.34 33.91
C GLN A 96 16.49 -8.88 34.15
N HIS A 97 15.47 -8.04 34.36
CA HIS A 97 15.67 -6.65 34.76
C HIS A 97 16.05 -6.58 36.25
N VAL A 98 17.18 -5.95 36.55
CA VAL A 98 17.73 -5.83 37.92
C VAL A 98 17.90 -4.38 38.33
N LYS A 99 17.83 -4.11 39.64
CA LYS A 99 18.01 -2.78 40.22
C LYS A 99 19.41 -2.62 40.82
N ILE A 100 19.83 -1.37 41.00
CA ILE A 100 21.08 -1.05 41.69
C ILE A 100 21.03 -1.61 43.11
N GLY A 101 22.09 -2.31 43.51
CA GLY A 101 22.21 -2.96 44.82
C GLY A 101 21.48 -4.29 44.95
N GLN A 102 20.87 -4.80 43.88
CA GLN A 102 20.26 -6.13 43.89
C GLN A 102 21.33 -7.22 43.94
N LEU A 103 21.14 -8.20 44.82
CA LEU A 103 22.01 -9.36 44.91
C LEU A 103 21.82 -10.26 43.68
N LEU A 104 22.87 -10.41 42.87
CA LEU A 104 22.85 -11.21 41.64
C LEU A 104 23.33 -12.64 41.89
N MET A 105 24.39 -12.79 42.68
CA MET A 105 25.01 -14.08 42.98
C MET A 105 25.67 -14.04 44.35
N GLN A 106 25.79 -15.21 44.97
CA GLN A 106 26.45 -15.38 46.26
C GLN A 106 27.65 -16.32 46.11
N ILE A 107 28.82 -15.85 46.55
CA ILE A 107 30.07 -16.61 46.59
C ILE A 107 30.26 -17.20 47.99
N ASP A 108 30.81 -18.41 48.08
CA ASP A 108 31.13 -19.08 49.33
C ASP A 108 32.24 -18.33 50.10
N PRO A 109 31.94 -17.79 51.31
CA PRO A 109 32.91 -17.01 52.06
C PRO A 109 33.94 -17.86 52.81
N THR A 110 33.76 -19.18 52.90
CA THR A 110 34.59 -20.04 53.76
C THR A 110 36.07 -19.99 53.41
N GLN A 111 36.40 -20.05 52.12
CA GLN A 111 37.79 -20.00 51.66
C GLN A 111 38.43 -18.63 51.89
N TYR A 112 37.66 -17.55 51.70
CA TYR A 112 38.13 -16.19 51.93
C TYR A 112 38.45 -15.96 53.41
N GLN A 113 37.54 -16.35 54.30
CA GLN A 113 37.73 -16.21 55.74
C GLN A 113 38.91 -17.03 56.26
N ALA A 114 39.11 -18.25 55.75
CA ALA A 114 40.25 -19.08 56.13
C ALA A 114 41.58 -18.41 55.76
N GLN A 115 41.69 -17.86 54.54
CA GLN A 115 42.90 -17.15 54.10
C GLN A 115 43.19 -15.90 54.92
N GLU A 116 42.18 -15.10 55.27
CA GLU A 116 42.40 -13.91 56.10
C GLU A 116 42.87 -14.26 57.52
N VAL A 117 42.32 -15.33 58.12
CA VAL A 117 42.74 -15.77 59.46
C VAL A 117 44.17 -16.30 59.45
N ASP A 118 44.56 -17.04 58.41
CA ASP A 118 45.94 -17.53 58.27
C ASP A 118 46.93 -16.37 58.06
N GLN A 119 46.55 -15.35 57.27
CA GLN A 119 47.36 -14.15 57.09
C GLN A 119 47.47 -13.31 58.37
N ALA A 120 46.38 -13.17 59.14
CA ALA A 120 46.38 -12.43 60.41
C ALA A 120 47.22 -13.10 61.51
N LYS A 121 47.39 -14.43 61.46
CA LYS A 121 48.27 -15.17 62.38
C LYS A 121 49.74 -15.16 61.97
N ALA A 122 50.03 -14.83 60.71
CA ALA A 122 51.39 -14.80 60.17
C ALA A 122 52.06 -13.42 60.26
N ALA A 123 51.30 -12.37 60.61
CA ALA A 123 51.78 -11.01 60.90
C ALA A 123 52.00 -10.79 62.40
#